data_AF-A0A3C1WVZ6-F1
#
_entry.id   AF-A0A3C1WVZ6-F1
#
_cell.length_a   1.000
_cell.length_b   1.000
_cell.length_c   1.000
_cell.angle_alpha   90.00
_cell.angle_beta   90.00
_cell.angle_gamma   90.00
#
_symmetry.space_group_name_H-M   'P 1'
#
loop_
_entity.id
_entity.type
_entity.pdbx_description
1 polymer ?
#
loop_
_entity_poly.entity_id
_entity_poly.type
_entity_poly.pdbx_seq_one_letter_code
_entity_poly.pdbx_strand_id
1 'polypeptide(L)'
;MGVFSKADSSEVKPLHIIIVGCGKVGHTLIAQLSKEGNDITIIDESEQKISDITNQYDVMGIVGNGASYSVQKEAGIDDTDLLIAVTDSDELNLLCCTIATRIGKCSAIARVRNPEYSTELNYLR
;
A
#
# COMPACT_ATOMS: atom_id res chain seq x y z
N MET A 1 9.67 -37.68 29.46
CA MET A 1 8.80 -36.50 29.61
C MET A 1 9.70 -35.27 29.55
N GLY A 2 10.05 -34.85 28.33
CA GLY A 2 10.94 -33.72 28.07
C GLY A 2 10.12 -32.63 27.41
N VAL A 3 10.08 -31.47 28.05
CA VAL A 3 9.37 -30.26 27.65
C VAL A 3 9.81 -29.80 26.27
N PHE A 4 8.84 -29.66 25.36
CA PHE A 4 8.99 -28.88 24.14
C PHE A 4 9.12 -27.40 24.53
N SER A 5 10.33 -26.86 24.48
CA SER A 5 10.53 -25.42 24.44
C SER A 5 10.21 -24.95 23.03
N LYS A 6 9.04 -24.33 22.82
CA LYS A 6 8.77 -23.55 21.61
C LYS A 6 9.74 -22.37 21.62
N ALA A 7 10.65 -22.35 20.66
CA ALA A 7 11.53 -21.23 20.40
C ALA A 7 10.73 -20.06 19.80
N ASP A 8 10.84 -18.91 20.47
CA ASP A 8 10.84 -17.53 19.96
C ASP A 8 9.87 -17.15 18.84
N SER A 9 8.68 -16.70 19.21
CA SER A 9 7.83 -15.86 18.36
C SER A 9 8.19 -14.40 18.61
N SER A 10 9.13 -13.85 17.84
CA SER A 10 9.32 -12.40 17.78
C SER A 10 8.03 -11.78 17.23
N GLU A 11 7.32 -11.06 18.09
CA GLU A 11 6.08 -10.38 17.75
C GLU A 11 6.40 -9.31 16.70
N VAL A 12 6.10 -9.59 15.42
CA VAL A 12 6.29 -8.62 14.33
C VAL A 12 5.28 -7.51 14.55
N LYS A 13 5.76 -6.29 14.77
CA LYS A 13 4.90 -5.13 14.96
C LYS A 13 4.05 -4.92 13.69
N PRO A 14 2.73 -4.73 13.81
CA PRO A 14 1.87 -4.36 12.68
C PRO A 14 2.39 -3.09 11.99
N LEU A 15 2.39 -3.11 10.66
CA LEU A 15 2.73 -1.94 9.85
C LEU A 15 1.47 -1.14 9.50
N HIS A 16 1.63 0.17 9.34
CA HIS A 16 0.64 1.02 8.68
C HIS A 16 0.94 1.05 7.18
N ILE A 17 0.02 0.55 6.37
CA ILE A 17 0.21 0.34 4.93
C ILE A 17 -0.85 1.10 4.14
N ILE A 18 -0.42 1.93 3.19
CA ILE A 18 -1.30 2.50 2.18
C ILE A 18 -1.17 1.70 0.88
N ILE A 19 -2.29 1.23 0.34
CA ILE A 19 -2.34 0.55 -0.97
C ILE A 19 -3.14 1.41 -1.95
N VAL A 20 -2.48 1.90 -3.00
CA VAL A 20 -3.11 2.64 -4.09
C VAL A 20 -3.43 1.70 -5.25
N GLY A 21 -4.72 1.54 -5.53
CA GLY A 21 -5.26 0.68 -6.57
C GLY A 21 -5.90 -0.59 -6.02
N CYS A 22 -7.23 -0.67 -6.12
CA CYS A 22 -8.06 -1.80 -5.71
C CYS A 22 -8.36 -2.78 -6.87
N GLY A 23 -7.47 -2.82 -7.87
CA GLY A 23 -7.53 -3.80 -8.96
C GLY A 23 -7.13 -5.21 -8.51
N LYS A 24 -6.95 -6.13 -9.46
CA LYS A 24 -6.61 -7.54 -9.18
C LYS A 24 -5.37 -7.71 -8.28
N VAL A 25 -4.31 -6.94 -8.54
CA VAL A 25 -3.08 -7.00 -7.77
C VAL A 25 -3.29 -6.43 -6.37
N GLY A 26 -3.90 -5.25 -6.26
CA GLY A 26 -4.23 -4.63 -4.98
C GLY A 26 -5.10 -5.54 -4.11
N HIS A 27 -6.16 -6.13 -4.66
CA HIS A 27 -7.02 -7.07 -3.94
C HIS A 27 -6.24 -8.25 -3.36
N THR A 28 -5.34 -8.83 -4.14
CA THR A 28 -4.47 -9.94 -3.67
C THR A 28 -3.56 -9.49 -2.53
N LEU A 29 -2.97 -8.29 -2.63
CA LEU A 29 -2.11 -7.73 -1.59
C LEU A 29 -2.90 -7.43 -0.31
N ILE A 30 -4.07 -6.80 -0.43
CA ILE A 30 -4.96 -6.49 0.69
C ILE A 30 -5.37 -7.77 1.42
N ALA A 31 -5.78 -8.80 0.67
CA ALA A 31 -6.20 -10.07 1.23
C ALA A 31 -5.09 -10.81 2.00
N GLN A 32 -3.84 -10.64 1.58
CA GLN A 32 -2.68 -11.25 2.24
C GLN A 32 -2.24 -10.42 3.45
N LEU A 33 -2.01 -9.12 3.27
CA LEU A 33 -1.48 -8.23 4.30
C LEU A 33 -2.47 -8.00 5.44
N SER A 34 -3.78 -8.01 5.16
CA SER A 34 -4.82 -7.89 6.20
C SER A 34 -4.81 -9.12 7.12
N LYS A 35 -4.57 -10.33 6.59
CA LYS A 35 -4.46 -11.56 7.40
C LYS A 35 -3.24 -11.58 8.30
N GLU A 36 -2.19 -10.84 7.93
CA GLU A 36 -0.97 -10.68 8.72
C GLU A 36 -1.16 -9.67 9.86
N GLY A 37 -2.33 -9.03 9.97
CA GLY A 37 -2.68 -8.13 11.06
C GLY A 37 -2.16 -6.70 10.88
N ASN A 38 -1.80 -6.31 9.66
CA ASN A 38 -1.38 -4.93 9.36
C ASN A 38 -2.59 -3.99 9.33
N ASP A 39 -2.35 -2.73 9.66
CA ASP A 39 -3.34 -1.65 9.51
C ASP A 39 -3.27 -1.11 8.07
N ILE A 40 -4.35 -1.26 7.31
CA ILE A 40 -4.35 -1.01 5.88
C ILE A 40 -5.37 0.08 5.54
N THR A 41 -4.90 1.08 4.81
CA THR A 41 -5.75 2.06 4.12
C THR A 41 -5.63 1.87 2.61
N ILE A 42 -6.77 1.79 1.92
CA ILE A 42 -6.83 1.60 0.47
C ILE A 42 -7.31 2.87 -0.22
N ILE A 43 -6.76 3.16 -1.40
CA ILE A 43 -7.13 4.31 -2.22
C ILE A 43 -7.43 3.83 -3.65
N ASP A 44 -8.60 4.16 -4.18
CA ASP A 44 -8.98 3.94 -5.59
C ASP A 44 -10.02 4.99 -6.00
N GLU A 45 -10.09 5.33 -7.28
CA GLU A 45 -11.11 6.26 -7.78
C GLU A 45 -12.50 5.60 -7.86
N SER A 46 -12.56 4.27 -7.86
CA SER A 46 -13.80 3.52 -7.92
C SER A 46 -14.37 3.24 -6.53
N GLU A 47 -15.40 3.98 -6.16
CA GLU A 47 -16.18 3.76 -4.93
C GLU A 47 -16.70 2.31 -4.81
N GLN A 48 -17.12 1.71 -5.93
CA GLN A 48 -17.59 0.32 -5.95
C GLN A 48 -16.49 -0.65 -5.48
N LYS A 49 -15.27 -0.53 -6.00
CA LYS A 49 -14.16 -1.41 -5.60
C LYS A 49 -13.77 -1.20 -4.14
N ILE A 50 -13.79 0.05 -3.67
CA ILE A 50 -13.54 0.37 -2.26
C ILE A 50 -14.57 -0.35 -1.40
N SER A 51 -15.86 -0.17 -1.69
CA SER A 51 -16.95 -0.81 -0.96
C SER A 51 -16.83 -2.33 -0.95
N ASP A 52 -16.55 -2.95 -2.10
CA ASP A 52 -16.37 -4.41 -2.22
C ASP A 52 -15.28 -4.93 -1.28
N ILE A 53 -14.16 -4.19 -1.16
CA ILE A 53 -13.03 -4.58 -0.32
C ILE A 53 -13.30 -4.30 1.16
N THR A 54 -13.82 -3.12 1.52
CA THR A 54 -14.10 -2.77 2.92
C THR A 54 -15.23 -3.61 3.53
N ASN A 55 -16.12 -4.18 2.70
CA ASN A 55 -17.12 -5.14 3.15
C ASN A 55 -16.53 -6.54 3.42
N GLN A 56 -15.36 -6.84 2.86
CA GLN A 56 -14.73 -8.17 2.91
C GLN A 56 -13.54 -8.22 3.89
N TYR A 57 -12.83 -7.12 4.07
CA TYR A 57 -11.63 -7.01 4.88
C TYR A 57 -11.73 -5.84 5.85
N ASP A 58 -11.11 -5.97 7.03
CA ASP A 58 -11.02 -4.90 8.02
C ASP A 58 -9.93 -3.90 7.60
N VAL A 59 -10.31 -2.98 6.71
CA VAL A 59 -9.43 -1.95 6.12
C VAL A 59 -10.20 -0.63 5.97
N MET A 60 -9.49 0.49 6.02
CA MET A 60 -10.07 1.81 5.74
C MET A 60 -10.03 2.10 4.23
N GLY A 61 -11.09 2.67 3.66
CA GLY A 61 -11.16 3.00 2.24
C GLY A 61 -11.33 4.49 1.97
N ILE A 62 -10.52 5.04 1.07
CA ILE A 62 -10.59 6.43 0.59
C ILE A 62 -10.87 6.43 -0.91
N VAL A 63 -11.92 7.12 -1.33
CA VAL A 63 -12.25 7.30 -2.75
C VAL A 63 -11.53 8.53 -3.28
N GLY A 64 -10.61 8.34 -4.22
CA GLY A 64 -9.91 9.46 -4.83
C GLY A 64 -8.67 9.06 -5.62
N ASN A 65 -8.04 10.08 -6.21
CA ASN A 65 -6.79 9.91 -6.95
C ASN A 65 -5.61 9.77 -5.97
N GLY A 66 -4.99 8.60 -5.92
CA GLY A 66 -3.86 8.32 -5.02
C GLY A 66 -2.58 9.09 -5.33
N ALA A 67 -2.48 9.77 -6.47
CA ALA A 67 -1.42 10.73 -6.76
C ALA A 67 -1.73 12.16 -6.27
N SER A 68 -2.86 12.37 -5.60
CA SER A 68 -3.14 13.63 -4.90
C SER A 68 -2.55 13.60 -3.50
N TYR A 69 -1.76 14.62 -3.15
CA TYR A 69 -1.25 14.80 -1.79
C TYR A 69 -2.39 14.86 -0.76
N SER A 70 -3.49 15.57 -1.05
CA SER A 70 -4.60 15.69 -0.10
C SER A 70 -5.24 14.34 0.21
N VAL A 71 -5.34 13.46 -0.80
CA VAL A 71 -5.89 12.11 -0.66
C VAL A 71 -4.92 11.21 0.11
N GLN A 72 -3.61 11.28 -0.16
CA GLN A 72 -2.61 10.56 0.64
C GLN A 72 -2.59 11.03 2.10
N LYS A 73 -2.78 12.33 2.33
CA LYS A 73 -2.86 12.92 3.67
C LYS A 73 -4.08 12.42 4.44
N GLU A 74 -5.24 12.38 3.79
CA GLU A 74 -6.47 11.80 4.33
C GLU A 74 -6.28 10.31 4.67
N ALA A 75 -5.53 9.59 3.84
CA ALA A 75 -5.19 8.19 4.06
C ALA A 75 -4.11 7.95 5.15
N GLY A 76 -3.59 9.00 5.80
CA GLY A 76 -2.64 8.86 6.90
C GLY A 76 -1.17 8.68 6.49
N ILE A 77 -0.75 9.25 5.35
CA ILE A 77 0.64 9.11 4.84
C ILE A 77 1.74 9.54 5.82
N ASP A 78 1.43 10.41 6.80
CA ASP A 78 2.42 10.90 7.77
C ASP A 78 2.97 9.80 8.69
N ASP A 79 2.10 8.86 9.06
CA ASP A 79 2.38 7.77 10.01
C ASP A 79 2.46 6.41 9.30
N THR A 80 2.48 6.43 7.96
CA THR A 80 2.56 5.21 7.13
C THR A 80 3.98 4.64 7.14
N ASP A 81 4.11 3.33 7.30
CA ASP A 81 5.39 2.62 7.18
C ASP A 81 5.69 2.28 5.71
N LEU A 82 4.65 1.95 4.94
CA LEU A 82 4.76 1.47 3.55
C LEU A 82 3.61 1.98 2.67
N LEU A 83 3.95 2.59 1.53
CA LEU A 83 3.01 2.86 0.43
C LEU A 83 3.26 1.91 -0.75
N ILE A 84 2.22 1.26 -1.24
CA ILE A 84 2.28 0.35 -2.40
C ILE A 84 1.32 0.85 -3.49
N ALA A 85 1.85 1.29 -4.62
CA ALA A 85 1.06 1.75 -5.76
C ALA A 85 1.02 0.69 -6.87
N VAL A 86 -0.16 0.10 -7.09
CA VAL A 86 -0.39 -1.08 -7.94
C VAL A 86 -1.55 -0.90 -8.92
N THR A 87 -1.80 0.33 -9.33
CA THR A 87 -2.77 0.66 -10.38
C THR A 87 -2.32 0.14 -11.75
N ASP A 88 -3.15 0.37 -12.76
CA ASP A 88 -2.87 0.11 -14.17
C ASP A 88 -2.22 1.29 -14.91
N SER A 89 -1.79 2.34 -14.20
CA SER A 89 -0.93 3.39 -14.77
C SER A 89 0.42 3.38 -14.06
N ASP A 90 1.47 3.20 -14.85
CA ASP A 90 2.83 3.22 -14.32
C ASP A 90 3.20 4.65 -13.87
N GLU A 91 2.77 5.67 -14.63
CA GLU A 91 2.94 7.09 -14.31
C GLU A 91 2.29 7.45 -12.98
N LEU A 92 1.06 7.00 -12.75
CA LEU A 92 0.35 7.22 -11.50
C LEU A 92 1.07 6.53 -10.34
N ASN A 93 1.51 5.28 -10.51
CA ASN A 93 2.23 4.55 -9.47
C ASN A 93 3.56 5.23 -9.08
N LEU A 94 4.31 5.72 -10.07
CA LEU A 94 5.54 6.48 -9.87
C LEU A 94 5.28 7.81 -9.15
N LEU A 95 4.23 8.54 -9.56
CA LEU A 95 3.87 9.81 -8.95
C LEU A 95 3.41 9.63 -7.49
N CYS A 96 2.60 8.60 -7.20
CA CYS A 96 2.21 8.23 -5.85
C CYS A 96 3.43 8.07 -4.94
N CYS A 97 4.41 7.27 -5.40
CA CYS A 97 5.64 7.01 -4.63
C CYS A 97 6.51 8.26 -4.50
N THR A 98 6.60 9.10 -5.54
CA THR A 98 7.37 10.35 -5.51
C THR A 98 6.82 11.33 -4.48
N ILE A 99 5.49 11.42 -4.36
CA ILE A 99 4.83 12.25 -3.35
C ILE A 99 5.07 11.65 -1.96
N ALA A 100 4.86 10.33 -1.83
CA ALA A 100 5.04 9.61 -0.57
C ALA A 100 6.45 9.75 -0.01
N THR A 101 7.51 9.63 -0.82
CA THR A 101 8.91 9.73 -0.34
C THR A 101 9.35 11.15 -0.05
N ARG A 102 8.71 12.16 -0.64
CA ARG A 102 8.99 13.58 -0.34
C ARG A 102 8.35 14.04 0.96
N ILE A 103 7.21 13.46 1.31
CA ILE A 103 6.34 13.97 2.38
C ILE A 103 6.33 13.00 3.57
N GLY A 104 6.14 11.72 3.30
CA GLY A 104 6.20 10.65 4.28
C GLY A 104 7.63 10.17 4.52
N LYS A 105 7.88 9.66 5.73
CA LYS A 105 9.11 8.92 6.06
C LYS A 105 8.93 7.42 5.79
N CYS A 106 8.06 7.08 4.84
CA CYS A 106 7.65 5.71 4.55
C CYS A 106 8.50 5.10 3.43
N SER A 107 8.56 3.77 3.41
CA SER A 107 9.01 3.07 2.20
C SER A 107 7.93 3.17 1.12
N ALA A 108 8.32 3.20 -0.16
CA ALA A 108 7.38 3.28 -1.26
C ALA A 108 7.72 2.29 -2.37
N ILE A 109 6.72 1.53 -2.84
CA ILE A 109 6.84 0.51 -3.88
C ILE A 109 5.85 0.84 -5.01
N ALA A 110 6.36 1.06 -6.21
CA ALA A 110 5.56 1.25 -7.42
C ALA A 110 5.61 -0.01 -8.29
N ARG A 111 4.45 -0.47 -8.76
CA ARG A 111 4.38 -1.41 -9.88
C ARG A 111 4.61 -0.66 -11.18
N VAL A 112 5.65 -1.06 -11.90
CA VAL A 112 5.99 -0.52 -13.23
C VAL A 112 6.04 -1.70 -14.20
N ARG A 113 5.35 -1.60 -15.33
CA ARG A 113 5.34 -2.62 -16.39
C ARG A 113 6.15 -2.19 -17.61
N ASN A 114 6.22 -0.88 -17.89
CA ASN A 114 7.02 -0.35 -18.97
C ASN A 114 8.52 -0.44 -18.58
N PRO A 115 9.32 -1.23 -19.32
CA PRO A 115 10.74 -1.39 -19.03
C PRO A 115 11.55 -0.09 -19.12
N GLU A 116 11.10 0.90 -19.89
CA GLU A 116 11.77 2.21 -20.01
C GLU A 116 11.80 2.92 -18.65
N TYR A 117 10.64 3.06 -18.00
CA TYR A 117 10.55 3.67 -16.66
C TYR A 117 11.36 2.91 -15.61
N SER A 118 11.42 1.57 -15.71
CA SER A 118 12.20 0.77 -14.75
C SER A 118 13.70 1.08 -14.81
N THR A 119 14.21 1.46 -16.00
CA THR A 119 15.61 1.84 -16.22
C THR A 119 15.88 3.27 -15.71
N GLU A 120 14.89 4.15 -15.84
CA GLU A 120 15.00 5.57 -15.46
C GLU A 120 14.76 5.85 -13.98
N LEU A 121 14.26 4.87 -13.20
CA LEU A 121 14.00 5.00 -11.76
C LEU A 121 15.19 5.51 -10.93
N ASN A 122 16.42 5.31 -11.41
CA ASN A 122 17.63 5.82 -10.75
C ASN A 122 17.77 7.35 -10.82
N TYR A 123 17.07 8.02 -11.74
CA TYR A 123 17.09 9.48 -11.89
C TYR A 123 16.01 10.20 -11.07
N LEU A 124 15.01 9.46 -10.58
CA LEU A 124 13.85 10.02 -9.84
C LEU A 124 14.01 9.96 -8.31
N ARG A 125 15.08 9.33 -7.81
CA ARG A 125 15.39 9.21 -6.38
C ARG A 125 16.35 10.30 -5.92
#